data_AF-A0A931BK09-F1
#
_entry.id   AF-A0A931BK09-F1
#
_cell.length_a   1.000
_cell.length_b   1.000
_cell.length_c   1.000
_cell.angle_alpha   90.00
_cell.angle_beta   90.00
_cell.angle_gamma   90.00
#
_symmetry.space_group_name_H-M   'P 1'
#
loop_
_entity.id
_entity.type
_entity.pdbx_description
1 polymer ?
#
loop_
_entity_poly.entity_id
_entity_poly.type
_entity_poly.pdbx_seq_one_letter_code
_entity_poly.pdbx_strand_id
1 'polypeptide(L)'
;MASKTTTGILCFAGGALTGAALGLLYAPEPGSETRSWLSYQLEKYRSVLADLTDSLVTSREGLGQSSAKSEGQRVISDAKSKAEQLLGDVDQLINQINSRKGA
;
A
#
# COMPACT_ATOMS: atom_id res chain seq x y z
N MET A 1 7.60 -69.14 14.63
CA MET A 1 6.81 -67.90 14.69
C MET A 1 7.77 -66.78 15.05
N ALA A 2 8.03 -65.82 14.16
CA ALA A 2 8.97 -64.74 14.45
C ALA A 2 8.51 -63.97 15.69
N SER A 3 9.41 -63.82 16.67
CA SER A 3 9.12 -63.14 17.93
C SER A 3 8.66 -61.72 17.62
N LYS A 4 7.51 -61.29 18.16
CA LYS A 4 6.89 -59.96 17.89
C LYS A 4 7.88 -58.81 18.09
N THR A 5 8.86 -59.00 18.97
CA THR A 5 9.97 -58.06 19.19
C THR A 5 10.81 -57.85 17.92
N THR A 6 11.25 -58.91 17.25
CA THR A 6 12.09 -58.85 16.03
C THR A 6 11.39 -58.13 14.88
N THR A 7 10.09 -58.40 14.68
CA THR A 7 9.30 -57.69 13.65
C THR A 7 9.15 -56.20 13.97
N GLY A 8 9.04 -55.82 15.25
CA GLY A 8 9.00 -54.42 15.66
C GLY A 8 10.28 -53.65 15.36
N ILE A 9 11.45 -54.25 15.63
CA ILE A 9 12.76 -53.60 15.35
C ILE A 9 12.98 -53.43 13.85
N LEU A 10 12.58 -54.42 13.04
CA LEU A 10 12.66 -54.33 11.58
C LEU A 10 11.75 -53.25 11.01
N CYS A 11 10.53 -53.12 11.54
CA CYS A 11 9.59 -52.08 11.12
C CYS A 11 10.08 -50.67 11.52
N PHE A 12 10.65 -50.53 12.72
CA PHE A 12 11.26 -49.27 13.16
C PHE A 12 12.49 -48.89 12.32
N ALA A 13 13.39 -49.85 12.06
CA ALA A 13 14.56 -49.61 11.22
C ALA A 13 14.15 -49.25 9.78
N GLY A 14 13.17 -49.96 9.21
CA GLY A 14 12.62 -49.64 7.88
C GLY A 14 11.98 -48.25 7.84
N GLY A 15 11.20 -47.89 8.87
CA GLY A 15 10.57 -46.57 8.99
C GLY A 15 11.59 -45.44 9.18
N ALA A 16 12.62 -45.64 10.01
CA ALA A 16 13.68 -44.66 10.24
C ALA A 16 14.53 -44.43 8.98
N LEU A 17 14.89 -45.50 8.25
CA LEU A 17 15.63 -45.38 7.00
C LEU A 17 14.81 -44.67 5.91
N THR A 18 13.53 -45.01 5.79
CA THR A 18 12.62 -44.36 4.83
C THR A 18 12.41 -42.88 5.18
N GLY A 19 12.22 -42.57 6.47
CA GLY A 19 12.09 -41.20 6.96
C GLY A 19 13.34 -40.36 6.77
N ALA A 20 14.53 -40.93 7.00
CA ALA A 20 15.80 -40.26 6.76
C ALA A 20 16.04 -40.01 5.26
N ALA A 21 15.71 -40.98 4.40
CA ALA A 21 15.83 -40.82 2.95
C ALA A 21 14.91 -39.70 2.42
N LEU A 22 13.67 -39.65 2.89
CA LEU A 22 12.72 -38.59 2.55
C LEU A 22 13.14 -37.24 3.13
N GLY A 23 13.66 -37.22 4.36
CA GLY A 23 14.14 -36.01 5.03
C GLY A 23 15.39 -35.43 4.36
N LEU A 24 16.30 -36.26 3.85
CA LEU A 24 17.46 -35.82 3.09
C LEU A 24 17.10 -35.35 1.68
N LEU A 25 16.14 -36.00 1.01
CA LEU A 25 15.68 -35.56 -0.31
C LEU A 25 14.87 -34.26 -0.24
N TYR A 26 14.12 -34.06 0.85
CA TYR A 26 13.42 -32.82 1.13
C TYR A 26 14.31 -31.78 1.82
N ALA A 27 15.52 -32.16 2.25
CA ALA A 27 16.41 -31.22 2.92
C ALA A 27 16.67 -30.07 1.95
N PRO A 28 16.26 -28.85 2.30
CA PRO A 28 16.51 -27.70 1.47
C PRO A 28 18.03 -27.55 1.30
N GLU A 29 18.43 -27.07 0.13
CA GLU A 29 19.83 -26.77 -0.17
C GLU A 29 20.47 -25.95 0.97
N PRO A 30 21.78 -26.10 1.22
CA PRO A 30 22.47 -25.36 2.27
C PRO A 30 22.17 -23.86 2.15
N GLY A 31 21.76 -23.24 3.26
CA GLY A 31 21.18 -21.89 3.28
C GLY A 31 22.10 -20.75 2.81
N SER A 32 23.37 -21.04 2.47
CA SER A 32 24.26 -20.07 1.81
C SER A 32 23.73 -19.68 0.43
N GLU A 33 23.31 -20.67 -0.36
CA GLU A 33 22.85 -20.45 -1.74
C GLU A 33 21.45 -19.84 -1.76
N THR A 34 20.58 -20.27 -0.84
CA THR A 34 19.23 -19.71 -0.68
C THR A 34 19.27 -18.24 -0.27
N ARG A 35 20.23 -17.82 0.57
CA ARG A 35 20.40 -16.40 0.91
C ARG A 35 20.92 -15.61 -0.26
N SER A 36 21.90 -16.13 -1.01
CA SER A 36 22.44 -15.48 -2.20
C SER A 36 21.35 -15.27 -3.27
N TRP A 37 20.56 -16.31 -3.55
CA TRP A 37 19.43 -16.24 -4.49
C TRP A 37 18.34 -15.28 -4.00
N LEU A 38 18.00 -15.31 -2.72
CA LEU A 38 17.01 -14.41 -2.14
C LEU A 38 17.48 -12.95 -2.16
N SER A 39 18.76 -12.70 -1.87
CA SER A 39 19.36 -11.37 -1.96
C SER A 39 19.34 -10.84 -3.40
N TYR A 40 19.67 -11.67 -4.39
CA TYR A 40 19.58 -11.32 -5.80
C TYR A 40 18.15 -10.98 -6.24
N GLN A 41 17.17 -11.73 -5.74
CA GLN A 41 15.78 -11.48 -6.06
C GLN A 41 15.27 -10.20 -5.37
N LEU A 42 15.67 -9.94 -4.12
CA LEU A 42 15.34 -8.71 -3.38
C LEU A 42 15.92 -7.47 -4.05
N GLU A 43 17.17 -7.56 -4.50
CA GLU A 43 17.91 -6.57 -5.29
C GLU A 43 17.10 -6.21 -6.56
N LYS A 44 16.55 -7.20 -7.25
CA LYS A 44 15.73 -7.00 -8.45
C LYS A 44 14.35 -6.44 -8.17
N TYR A 45 13.71 -6.83 -7.07
CA TYR A 45 12.42 -6.25 -6.67
C TYR A 45 12.58 -4.79 -6.24
N ARG A 46 13.67 -4.43 -5.55
CA ARG A 46 13.91 -3.05 -5.14
C ARG A 46 13.97 -2.08 -6.33
N SER A 47 14.59 -2.50 -7.44
CA SER A 47 14.71 -1.66 -8.62
C SER A 47 13.38 -1.49 -9.33
N VAL A 48 12.56 -2.55 -9.36
CA VAL A 48 11.19 -2.48 -9.91
C VAL A 48 10.31 -1.59 -9.03
N LEU A 49 10.40 -1.67 -7.70
CA LEU A 49 9.65 -0.80 -6.80
C LEU A 49 10.09 0.66 -6.90
N ALA A 50 11.39 0.92 -7.06
CA ALA A 50 11.90 2.28 -7.26
C ALA A 50 11.37 2.87 -8.58
N ASP A 51 11.40 2.11 -9.67
CA ASP A 51 10.91 2.54 -10.98
C ASP A 51 9.39 2.76 -11.00
N LEU A 52 8.63 1.91 -10.29
CA LEU A 52 7.19 2.12 -10.07
C LEU A 52 6.91 3.35 -9.20
N THR A 53 7.74 3.60 -8.18
CA THR A 53 7.58 4.78 -7.32
C THR A 53 7.90 6.06 -8.09
N ASP A 54 8.98 6.05 -8.88
CA ASP A 54 9.41 7.18 -9.69
C ASP A 54 8.44 7.46 -10.83
N SER A 55 7.90 6.42 -11.48
CA SER A 55 6.84 6.58 -12.47
C SER A 55 5.51 7.04 -11.87
N LEU A 56 5.20 6.71 -10.61
CA LEU A 56 4.05 7.25 -9.89
C LEU A 56 4.25 8.71 -9.48
N VAL A 57 5.45 9.09 -9.03
CA VAL A 57 5.80 10.49 -8.72
C VAL A 57 5.83 11.32 -9.99
N THR A 58 6.47 10.83 -11.04
CA THR A 58 6.52 11.48 -12.37
C THR A 58 5.14 11.54 -13.01
N SER A 59 4.31 10.49 -12.90
CA SER A 59 2.91 10.54 -13.36
C SER A 59 2.07 11.48 -12.50
N ARG A 60 2.39 11.67 -11.21
CA ARG A 60 1.76 12.67 -10.36
C ARG A 60 2.18 14.10 -10.74
N GLU A 61 3.39 14.29 -11.26
CA GLU A 61 3.86 15.57 -11.78
C GLU A 61 3.36 15.86 -13.20
N GLY A 62 3.21 14.83 -14.05
CA GLY A 62 2.68 14.93 -15.42
C GLY A 62 1.15 14.97 -15.52
N LEU A 63 0.44 14.33 -14.58
CA LEU A 63 -1.00 14.49 -14.38
C LEU A 63 -1.21 15.75 -13.53
N GLY A 64 -0.95 16.90 -14.16
CA GLY A 64 -1.19 18.22 -13.59
C GLY A 64 -2.51 18.24 -12.83
N GLN A 65 -2.42 18.64 -11.55
CA GLN A 65 -3.52 18.84 -10.61
C GLN A 65 -4.77 18.01 -10.95
N SER A 66 -4.85 16.78 -10.40
CA SER A 66 -6.05 15.93 -10.39
C SER A 66 -7.33 16.76 -10.48
N SER A 67 -8.24 16.41 -11.40
CA SER A 67 -9.52 17.11 -11.62
C SER A 67 -10.27 17.41 -10.32
N ALA A 68 -10.12 16.57 -9.30
CA ALA A 68 -10.65 16.80 -7.96
C ALA A 68 -10.08 18.05 -7.26
N LYS A 69 -8.79 18.36 -7.44
CA LYS A 69 -8.15 19.57 -6.91
C LYS A 69 -8.58 20.82 -7.67
N SER A 70 -8.71 20.73 -9.01
CA SER A 70 -9.22 21.85 -9.83
C SER A 70 -10.67 22.19 -9.50
N GLU A 71 -11.54 21.17 -9.41
CA GLU A 71 -12.93 21.35 -8.99
C GLU A 71 -13.01 21.82 -7.53
N GLY A 72 -12.15 21.31 -6.64
CA GLY A 72 -12.01 21.78 -5.27
C GLY A 72 -11.67 23.27 -5.18
N GLN A 73 -10.70 23.75 -5.97
CA GLN A 73 -10.32 25.16 -6.00
C GLN A 73 -11.45 26.05 -6.54
N ARG A 74 -12.21 25.54 -7.53
CA ARG A 74 -13.35 26.23 -8.12
C ARG A 74 -14.50 26.39 -7.14
N VAL A 75 -14.89 25.35 -6.40
CA VAL A 75 -15.94 25.46 -5.38
C VAL A 75 -15.56 26.38 -4.22
N ILE A 76 -14.27 26.41 -3.85
CA ILE A 76 -13.75 27.34 -2.83
C ILE A 76 -13.87 28.80 -3.33
N SER A 77 -13.53 29.05 -4.59
CA SER A 77 -13.67 30.38 -5.19
C SER A 77 -15.12 30.83 -5.28
N ASP A 78 -16.03 29.93 -5.68
CA ASP A 78 -17.46 30.23 -5.76
C ASP A 78 -18.05 30.53 -4.39
N ALA A 79 -17.68 29.76 -3.36
CA ALA A 79 -18.09 30.01 -1.99
C ALA A 79 -17.59 31.37 -1.48
N LYS A 80 -16.33 31.73 -1.79
CA LYS A 80 -15.76 33.03 -1.43
C LYS A 80 -16.53 34.19 -2.09
N SER A 81 -16.79 34.09 -3.40
CA SER A 81 -17.55 35.10 -4.13
C SER A 81 -18.97 35.27 -3.58
N LYS A 82 -19.63 34.16 -3.22
CA LYS A 82 -20.96 34.21 -2.62
C LYS A 82 -20.95 34.84 -1.23
N ALA A 83 -19.92 34.58 -0.43
CA ALA A 83 -19.73 35.22 0.86
C ALA A 83 -19.49 36.74 0.73
N GLU A 84 -18.72 37.18 -0.26
CA GLU A 84 -18.51 38.61 -0.55
C GLU A 84 -19.81 39.31 -0.99
N GLN A 85 -20.63 38.66 -1.83
CA GLN A 85 -21.98 39.17 -2.18
C GLN A 85 -22.87 39.33 -0.93
N LEU A 86 -22.93 38.31 -0.08
CA LEU A 86 -23.73 38.36 1.15
C LEU A 86 -23.26 39.47 2.09
N LEU A 87 -21.95 39.70 2.20
CA LEU A 87 -21.41 40.82 2.98
C LEU A 87 -21.86 42.18 2.41
N GLY A 88 -21.77 42.34 1.09
CA GLY A 88 -22.18 43.57 0.40
C GLY A 88 -23.69 43.85 0.53
N ASP A 89 -24.52 42.82 0.41
CA ASP A 89 -25.97 42.93 0.58
C ASP A 89 -26.33 43.36 2.01
N VAL A 90 -25.63 42.82 3.02
CA VAL A 90 -25.79 43.22 4.43
C VAL A 90 -25.40 44.69 4.65
N ASP A 91 -24.28 45.14 4.07
CA ASP A 91 -23.87 46.55 4.17
C ASP A 91 -24.88 47.49 3.50
N GLN A 92 -25.45 47.11 2.36
CA GLN A 92 -26.51 47.87 1.71
C GLN A 92 -27.78 47.95 2.57
N LEU A 93 -28.20 46.84 3.18
CA LEU A 93 -29.34 46.80 4.12
C LEU A 93 -29.12 47.71 5.34
N ILE A 94 -27.92 47.68 5.93
CA ILE A 94 -27.56 48.57 7.06
C ILE A 94 -27.64 50.04 6.64
N ASN A 95 -27.10 50.38 5.46
CA ASN A 95 -27.14 51.74 4.95
C ASN A 95 -28.57 52.21 4.63
N GLN A 96 -29.44 51.35 4.09
CA GLN A 96 -30.85 51.69 3.87
C GLN A 96 -31.60 51.93 5.18
N ILE A 97 -31.33 51.13 6.23
CA ILE A 97 -31.95 51.31 7.55
C ILE A 97 -31.50 52.63 8.19
N ASN A 98 -30.21 52.95 8.15
CA ASN A 98 -29.68 54.20 8.69
C ASN A 98 -30.21 55.43 7.94
N SER A 99 -30.27 55.36 6.61
CA SER A 99 -30.86 56.42 5.76
C SER A 99 -32.34 56.67 6.08
N ARG A 100 -33.11 55.61 6.33
CA ARG A 100 -34.54 55.71 6.67
C ARG A 100 -34.78 56.20 8.09
N LYS A 101 -33.86 55.94 9.03
CA LYS A 101 -33.96 56.36 10.44
C LYS A 101 -33.52 57.82 10.66
N GLY A 102 -32.79 58.42 9.72
CA GLY A 102 -32.29 59.79 9.77
C GLY A 102 -33.18 60.86 9.11
N ALA A 103 -34.33 60.48 8.56
CA ALA A 103 -35.38 61.36 8.06
C ALA A 103 -36.61 61.29 8.97
#